data_AF-A0A631Z9B4-F1
#
_entry.id   AF-A0A631Z9B4-F1
#
_cell.length_a   1.000
_cell.length_b   1.000
_cell.length_c   1.000
_cell.angle_alpha   90.00
_cell.angle_beta   90.00
_cell.angle_gamma   90.00
#
_symmetry.space_group_name_H-M   'P 1'
#
loop_
_entity.id
_entity.type
_entity.pdbx_description
1 polymer ?
#
loop_
_entity_poly.entity_id
_entity_poly.type
_entity_poly.pdbx_seq_one_letter_code
_entity_poly.pdbx_strand_id
1 'polypeptide(L)'
;MKNKFGSDSKEYNYLLSVIEYCKDNGIVRFEQKLKSRFLQKKSLCYWGLSDYSVLNKLHTDFIDLDKKLSVNAMDFETISECLINNGVVDSTRKANITAMYAIQWFHGHTFDTKKKQVQTHRARLRKIGIDIAQKCNISKFSPVVVKQTREIKVSECIIPQWYIKPSHLRVA
;
A
#
# COMPACT_ATOMS: atom_id res chain seq x y z
N MET A 1 11.63 12.60 24.55
CA MET A 1 11.22 14.02 24.41
C MET A 1 10.23 14.39 25.51
N LYS A 2 9.02 13.80 25.56
CA LYS A 2 8.07 13.99 26.68
C LYS A 2 8.69 13.74 28.07
N ASN A 3 9.41 12.61 28.21
CA ASN A 3 10.10 12.27 29.47
C ASN A 3 11.35 13.13 29.75
N LYS A 4 11.84 13.91 28.78
CA LYS A 4 13.10 14.68 28.89
C LYS A 4 12.87 16.17 29.11
N PHE A 5 11.80 16.73 28.55
CA PHE A 5 11.48 18.16 28.62
C PHE A 5 10.11 18.45 29.26
N GLY A 6 9.25 17.44 29.46
CA GLY A 6 7.88 17.61 29.95
C GLY A 6 6.88 17.85 28.81
N SER A 7 5.59 17.61 29.08
CA SER A 7 4.50 17.77 28.09
C SER A 7 4.23 19.21 27.71
N ASP A 8 4.55 20.17 28.57
CA ASP A 8 4.24 21.58 28.32
C ASP A 8 5.45 22.36 27.76
N SER A 9 6.54 21.66 27.46
CA SER A 9 7.74 22.27 26.90
C SER A 9 7.52 22.75 25.47
N LYS A 10 8.16 23.87 25.13
CA LYS A 10 8.13 24.45 23.78
C LYS A 10 8.68 23.47 22.75
N GLU A 11 9.72 22.73 23.10
CA GLU A 11 10.38 21.73 22.27
C GLU A 11 9.46 20.54 21.96
N TYR A 12 8.70 20.06 22.96
CA TYR A 12 7.76 18.98 22.74
C TYR A 12 6.58 19.42 21.86
N ASN A 13 6.02 20.60 22.13
CA ASN A 13 4.93 21.16 21.33
C ASN A 13 5.35 21.46 19.89
N TYR A 14 6.57 21.94 19.68
CA TYR A 14 7.15 22.10 18.33
C TYR A 14 7.26 20.76 17.59
N LEU A 15 7.72 19.70 18.25
CA LEU A 15 7.81 18.39 17.60
C LEU A 15 6.43 17.81 17.29
N LEU A 16 5.44 18.04 18.15
CA LEU A 16 4.05 17.66 17.88
C LEU A 16 3.53 18.39 16.64
N SER A 17 3.77 19.71 16.50
CA SER A 17 3.34 20.45 15.31
C SER A 17 4.00 19.95 14.03
N VAL A 18 5.29 19.54 14.09
CA VAL A 18 5.97 18.86 12.97
C VAL A 18 5.31 17.52 12.63
N ILE A 19 4.99 16.71 13.64
CA ILE A 19 4.38 15.39 13.43
C ILE A 19 2.98 15.53 12.82
N GLU A 20 2.16 16.45 13.32
CA GLU A 20 0.82 16.73 12.80
C GLU A 20 0.90 17.26 11.36
N TYR A 21 1.77 18.24 11.11
CA TYR A 21 2.01 18.74 9.76
C TYR A 21 2.38 17.63 8.77
N CYS A 22 3.27 16.72 9.16
CA CYS A 22 3.64 15.57 8.32
C CYS A 22 2.45 14.63 8.07
N LYS A 23 1.60 14.38 9.07
CA LYS A 23 0.42 13.53 8.90
C LYS A 23 -0.61 14.16 7.96
N ASP A 24 -0.89 15.44 8.16
CA ASP A 24 -1.92 16.17 7.40
C ASP A 24 -1.53 16.30 5.92
N ASN A 25 -0.24 16.47 5.64
CA ASN A 25 0.29 16.58 4.28
C ASN A 25 0.74 15.24 3.67
N GLY A 26 0.54 14.11 4.38
CA GLY A 26 0.94 12.79 3.87
C GLY A 26 2.45 12.62 3.67
N ILE A 27 3.27 13.35 4.42
CA ILE A 27 4.73 13.31 4.31
C ILE A 27 5.24 12.00 4.91
N VAL A 28 5.94 11.24 4.08
CA VAL A 28 6.59 9.99 4.45
C VAL A 28 8.11 10.11 4.35
N ARG A 29 8.81 9.52 5.31
CA ARG A 29 10.27 9.45 5.29
C ARG A 29 10.70 8.19 4.57
N PHE A 30 11.56 8.35 3.57
CA PHE A 30 12.20 7.25 2.87
C PHE A 30 13.72 7.33 3.06
N GLU A 31 14.32 6.28 3.63
CA GLU A 31 15.75 6.25 3.98
C GLU A 31 16.52 5.17 3.21
N GLN A 32 17.61 5.57 2.54
CA GLN A 32 18.54 4.64 1.91
C GLN A 32 19.76 4.42 2.82
N LYS A 33 19.96 3.19 3.29
CA LYS A 33 21.11 2.83 4.15
C LYS A 33 22.11 1.96 3.42
N LEU A 34 23.32 2.48 3.20
CA LEU A 34 24.45 1.73 2.65
C LEU A 34 25.30 1.14 3.78
N LYS A 35 25.59 -0.17 3.71
CA LYS A 35 26.34 -0.89 4.74
C LYS A 35 27.86 -0.81 4.49
N SER A 36 28.66 -0.86 5.54
CA SER A 36 30.14 -0.78 5.45
C SER A 36 30.74 -1.76 4.43
N ARG A 37 30.31 -3.03 4.44
CA ARG A 37 30.77 -4.03 3.46
C ARG A 37 30.51 -3.62 2.00
N PHE A 38 29.37 -2.97 1.73
CA PHE A 38 29.04 -2.48 0.39
C PHE A 38 29.99 -1.36 -0.01
N LEU A 39 30.24 -0.41 0.89
CA LEU A 39 31.16 0.70 0.66
C LEU A 39 32.58 0.21 0.38
N GLN A 40 33.08 -0.74 1.17
CA GLN A 40 34.41 -1.34 0.99
C GLN A 40 34.51 -2.09 -0.34
N LYS A 41 33.51 -2.92 -0.68
CA LYS A 41 33.48 -3.66 -1.95
C LYS A 41 33.49 -2.75 -3.18
N LYS A 42 32.93 -1.55 -3.05
CA LYS A 42 32.86 -0.54 -4.12
C LYS A 42 33.94 0.53 -4.02
N SER A 43 34.92 0.36 -3.12
CA SER A 43 35.98 1.32 -2.86
C SER A 43 35.48 2.75 -2.56
N LEU A 44 34.30 2.87 -1.94
CA LEU A 44 33.65 4.16 -1.59
C LEU A 44 34.09 4.69 -0.22
N CYS A 45 35.10 4.07 0.40
CA CYS A 45 35.58 4.42 1.73
C CYS A 45 36.63 5.53 1.73
N TYR A 46 37.10 5.97 0.56
CA TYR A 46 38.19 6.93 0.42
C TYR A 46 37.65 8.29 0.01
N TRP A 47 37.51 9.18 0.99
CA TRP A 47 36.97 10.52 0.76
C TRP A 47 37.81 11.28 -0.29
N GLY A 48 37.16 11.82 -1.31
CA GLY A 48 37.80 12.60 -2.39
C GLY A 48 38.58 11.77 -3.43
N LEU A 49 38.79 10.47 -3.21
CA LEU A 49 39.47 9.55 -4.14
C LEU A 49 38.54 8.50 -4.75
N SER A 50 37.36 8.29 -4.13
CA SER A 50 36.38 7.33 -4.61
C SER A 50 35.58 7.88 -5.78
N ASP A 51 35.22 7.02 -6.73
CA ASP A 51 34.23 7.38 -7.76
C ASP A 51 32.81 7.30 -7.19
N TYR A 52 32.21 8.47 -6.94
CA TYR A 52 30.85 8.60 -6.41
C TYR A 52 29.75 8.49 -7.47
N SER A 53 30.07 8.30 -8.75
CA SER A 53 29.07 8.10 -9.82
C SER A 53 28.12 6.93 -9.50
N VAL A 54 28.64 5.89 -8.84
CA VAL A 54 27.89 4.71 -8.38
C VAL A 54 26.82 5.08 -7.36
N LEU A 55 27.11 6.03 -6.46
CA LEU A 55 26.14 6.53 -5.48
C LEU A 55 25.06 7.36 -6.15
N ASN A 56 25.43 8.21 -7.11
CA ASN A 56 24.46 9.04 -7.85
C ASN A 56 23.43 8.17 -8.57
N LYS A 57 23.87 7.06 -9.20
CA LYS A 57 22.96 6.11 -9.83
C LYS A 57 22.01 5.47 -8.82
N LEU A 58 22.56 4.94 -7.71
CA LEU A 58 21.75 4.32 -6.64
C LEU A 58 20.74 5.28 -6.01
N HIS A 59 21.12 6.56 -5.89
CA HIS A 59 20.27 7.59 -5.35
C HIS A 59 19.17 8.00 -6.34
N THR A 60 19.52 8.14 -7.63
CA THR A 60 18.56 8.44 -8.69
C THR A 60 17.50 7.35 -8.80
N ASP A 61 17.93 6.08 -8.81
CA ASP A 61 17.02 4.93 -8.82
C ASP A 61 16.09 4.90 -7.59
N PHE A 62 16.57 5.41 -6.45
CA PHE A 62 15.80 5.48 -5.21
C PHE A 62 14.78 6.64 -5.23
N ILE A 63 15.13 7.79 -5.82
CA ILE A 63 14.20 8.92 -6.02
C ILE A 63 13.13 8.56 -7.06
N ASP A 64 13.53 7.97 -8.18
CA ASP A 64 12.64 7.59 -9.27
C ASP A 64 11.81 6.32 -8.98
N LEU A 65 11.93 5.76 -7.78
CA LEU A 65 11.17 4.60 -7.34
C LEU A 65 9.66 4.85 -7.44
N ASP A 66 9.20 6.06 -7.11
CA ASP A 66 7.79 6.45 -7.21
C ASP A 66 7.29 6.46 -8.67
N LYS A 67 8.12 6.90 -9.63
CA LYS A 67 7.79 6.85 -11.07
C LYS A 67 7.62 5.42 -11.58
N LYS A 68 8.40 4.47 -11.04
CA LYS A 68 8.29 3.03 -11.36
C LYS A 68 7.13 2.36 -10.63
N LEU A 69 6.81 2.86 -9.43
CA LEU A 69 5.74 2.38 -8.55
C LEU A 69 4.46 3.20 -8.69
N SER A 70 4.20 3.87 -9.83
CA SER A 70 2.90 4.50 -10.11
C SER A 70 1.81 3.41 -10.14
N VAL A 71 1.39 3.04 -8.94
CA VAL A 71 0.55 1.91 -8.60
C VAL A 71 -0.60 2.57 -7.89
N ASN A 72 -1.72 2.64 -8.60
CA ASN A 72 -3.03 2.78 -8.00
C ASN A 72 -3.04 1.94 -6.71
N ALA A 73 -3.13 2.59 -5.55
CA ALA A 73 -3.30 1.84 -4.31
C ALA A 73 -4.70 1.23 -4.39
N MET A 74 -4.72 -0.04 -4.73
CA MET A 74 -5.92 -0.85 -4.88
C MET A 74 -6.14 -1.58 -3.56
N ASP A 75 -7.21 -1.24 -2.87
CA ASP A 75 -7.67 -2.03 -1.74
C ASP A 75 -8.38 -3.27 -2.30
N PHE A 76 -7.84 -4.43 -1.96
CA PHE A 76 -8.32 -5.72 -2.41
C PHE A 76 -9.20 -6.36 -1.34
N GLU A 77 -10.37 -6.86 -1.73
CA GLU A 77 -11.19 -7.71 -0.87
C GLU A 77 -11.39 -9.08 -1.50
N THR A 78 -11.47 -10.10 -0.65
CA THR A 78 -11.88 -11.44 -1.05
C THR A 78 -13.37 -11.47 -1.42
N ILE A 79 -13.78 -12.45 -2.23
CA ILE A 79 -15.20 -12.66 -2.55
C ILE A 79 -16.05 -12.82 -1.28
N SER A 80 -15.51 -13.49 -0.24
CA SER A 80 -16.16 -13.63 1.06
C SER A 80 -16.40 -12.30 1.76
N GLU A 81 -15.40 -11.43 1.82
CA GLU A 81 -15.54 -10.09 2.42
C GLU A 81 -16.53 -9.24 1.64
N CYS A 82 -16.44 -9.27 0.31
CA CYS A 82 -17.37 -8.56 -0.58
C CYS A 82 -18.84 -8.99 -0.34
N LEU A 83 -19.10 -10.30 -0.14
CA LEU A 83 -20.44 -10.80 0.16
C LEU A 83 -20.98 -10.30 1.52
N ILE A 84 -20.13 -10.17 2.53
CA ILE A 84 -20.51 -9.68 3.86
C ILE A 84 -20.74 -8.17 3.80
N ASN A 85 -19.79 -7.43 3.20
CA ASN A 85 -19.82 -5.97 3.14
C ASN A 85 -21.01 -5.45 2.32
N ASN A 86 -21.41 -6.16 1.26
CA ASN A 86 -22.61 -5.84 0.48
C ASN A 86 -23.93 -6.34 1.10
N GLY A 87 -23.89 -6.90 2.32
CA GLY A 87 -25.08 -7.43 3.01
C GLY A 87 -25.76 -8.60 2.28
N VAL A 88 -25.02 -9.34 1.45
CA VAL A 88 -25.57 -10.48 0.70
C VAL A 88 -25.79 -11.69 1.61
N VAL A 89 -24.95 -11.82 2.64
CA VAL A 89 -25.02 -12.88 3.64
C VAL A 89 -24.67 -12.35 5.02
N ASP A 90 -25.31 -12.90 6.05
CA ASP A 90 -25.21 -12.41 7.44
C ASP A 90 -24.11 -13.11 8.25
N SER A 91 -23.35 -14.02 7.63
CA SER A 91 -22.37 -14.86 8.35
C SER A 91 -21.17 -15.19 7.47
N THR A 92 -19.98 -15.12 8.08
CA THR A 92 -18.71 -15.53 7.48
C THR A 92 -18.74 -16.95 6.94
N ARG A 93 -19.43 -17.87 7.62
CA ARG A 93 -19.56 -19.25 7.14
C ARG A 93 -20.31 -19.32 5.81
N LYS A 94 -21.44 -18.61 5.69
CA LYS A 94 -22.24 -18.55 4.45
C LYS A 94 -21.44 -17.86 3.33
N ALA A 95 -20.67 -16.84 3.67
CA ALA A 95 -19.79 -16.12 2.74
C ALA A 95 -18.71 -17.04 2.18
N ASN A 96 -17.98 -17.74 3.05
CA ASN A 96 -16.90 -18.65 2.66
C ASN A 96 -17.40 -19.81 1.78
N ILE A 97 -18.54 -20.40 2.12
CA ILE A 97 -19.14 -21.45 1.27
C ILE A 97 -19.47 -20.88 -0.12
N THR A 98 -20.10 -19.70 -0.18
CA THR A 98 -20.47 -19.08 -1.45
C THR A 98 -19.24 -18.66 -2.28
N ALA A 99 -18.20 -18.15 -1.64
CA ALA A 99 -16.91 -17.85 -2.27
C ALA A 99 -16.24 -19.11 -2.83
N MET A 100 -16.34 -20.25 -2.12
CA MET A 100 -15.80 -21.53 -2.59
C MET A 100 -16.43 -21.97 -3.93
N TYR A 101 -17.74 -21.75 -4.13
CA TYR A 101 -18.38 -22.02 -5.43
C TYR A 101 -17.79 -21.15 -6.56
N ALA A 102 -17.48 -19.89 -6.28
CA ALA A 102 -16.83 -19.02 -7.27
C ALA A 102 -15.38 -19.45 -7.57
N ILE A 103 -14.63 -19.89 -6.56
CA ILE A 103 -13.26 -20.42 -6.72
C ILE A 103 -13.28 -21.72 -7.54
N GLN A 104 -14.17 -22.65 -7.21
CA GLN A 104 -14.35 -23.88 -7.98
C GLN A 104 -14.75 -23.59 -9.43
N TRP A 105 -15.68 -22.66 -9.64
CA TRP A 105 -16.04 -22.19 -10.98
C TRP A 105 -14.83 -21.62 -11.73
N PHE A 106 -14.00 -20.82 -11.06
CA PHE A 106 -12.77 -20.26 -11.62
C PHE A 106 -11.77 -21.33 -12.05
N HIS A 107 -11.63 -22.40 -11.27
CA HIS A 107 -10.80 -23.57 -11.61
C HIS A 107 -11.44 -24.49 -12.68
N GLY A 108 -12.58 -24.10 -13.27
CA GLY A 108 -13.20 -24.83 -14.37
C GLY A 108 -14.20 -25.90 -13.95
N HIS A 109 -14.58 -25.97 -12.67
CA HIS A 109 -15.63 -26.88 -12.23
C HIS A 109 -17.00 -26.46 -12.79
N THR A 110 -17.74 -27.44 -13.31
CA THR A 110 -19.10 -27.25 -13.80
C THR A 110 -20.11 -27.64 -12.72
N PHE A 111 -21.14 -26.82 -12.53
CA PHE A 111 -22.21 -27.09 -11.58
C PHE A 111 -23.50 -27.50 -12.26
N ASP A 112 -24.24 -28.41 -11.64
CA ASP A 112 -25.61 -28.72 -12.04
C ASP A 112 -26.55 -27.58 -11.61
N THR A 113 -27.03 -26.80 -12.57
CA THR A 113 -27.92 -25.65 -12.34
C THR A 113 -29.30 -26.04 -11.82
N LYS A 114 -29.68 -27.33 -11.87
CA LYS A 114 -30.95 -27.82 -11.31
C LYS A 114 -30.89 -27.99 -9.79
N LYS A 115 -29.69 -28.08 -9.19
CA LYS A 115 -29.53 -28.21 -7.74
C LYS A 115 -29.89 -26.90 -7.03
N LYS A 116 -30.82 -26.96 -6.05
CA LYS A 116 -31.25 -25.81 -5.24
C LYS A 116 -30.09 -25.06 -4.57
N GLN A 117 -29.09 -25.79 -4.08
CA GLN A 117 -27.90 -25.18 -3.46
C GLN A 117 -27.10 -24.34 -4.46
N VAL A 118 -26.87 -24.86 -5.67
CA VAL A 118 -26.18 -24.13 -6.75
C VAL A 118 -26.95 -22.86 -7.12
N GLN A 119 -28.28 -22.95 -7.25
CA GLN A 119 -29.13 -21.78 -7.51
C GLN A 119 -29.03 -20.72 -6.42
N THR A 120 -28.95 -21.15 -5.15
CA THR A 120 -28.83 -20.26 -4.00
C THR A 120 -27.49 -19.51 -4.00
N HIS A 121 -26.38 -20.21 -4.20
CA HIS A 121 -25.05 -19.59 -4.25
C HIS A 121 -24.88 -18.72 -5.50
N ARG A 122 -25.41 -19.16 -6.66
CA ARG A 122 -25.45 -18.35 -7.88
C ARG A 122 -26.20 -17.04 -7.67
N ALA A 123 -27.37 -17.06 -7.02
CA ALA A 123 -28.15 -15.85 -6.75
C ALA A 123 -27.39 -14.86 -5.86
N ARG A 124 -26.62 -15.34 -4.89
CA ARG A 124 -25.74 -14.52 -4.05
C ARG A 124 -24.57 -13.94 -4.82
N LEU A 125 -23.88 -14.77 -5.61
CA LEU A 125 -22.73 -14.35 -6.44
C LEU A 125 -23.11 -13.33 -7.51
N ARG A 126 -24.32 -13.42 -8.08
CA ARG A 126 -24.82 -12.42 -9.04
C ARG A 126 -24.96 -11.02 -8.45
N LYS A 127 -25.25 -10.90 -7.14
CA LYS A 127 -25.31 -9.59 -6.47
C LYS A 127 -23.96 -8.87 -6.43
N ILE A 128 -22.86 -9.61 -6.60
CA ILE A 128 -21.50 -9.07 -6.69
C ILE A 128 -20.90 -9.25 -8.10
N GLY A 129 -21.75 -9.47 -9.12
CA GLY A 129 -21.34 -9.51 -10.53
C GLY A 129 -20.77 -10.85 -11.04
N ILE A 130 -20.88 -11.95 -10.28
CA ILE A 130 -20.33 -13.26 -10.66
C ILE A 130 -21.48 -14.22 -11.05
N ASP A 131 -21.49 -14.73 -12.29
CA ASP A 131 -22.45 -15.76 -12.72
C ASP A 131 -21.78 -17.10 -13.05
N ILE A 132 -21.84 -18.03 -12.10
CA ILE A 132 -21.25 -19.37 -12.18
C ILE A 132 -21.95 -20.34 -13.15
N ALA A 133 -23.03 -19.93 -13.83
CA ALA A 133 -23.66 -20.74 -14.87
C ALA A 133 -23.05 -20.51 -16.27
N GLN A 134 -22.34 -19.40 -16.46
CA GLN A 134 -21.60 -19.14 -17.70
C GLN A 134 -20.23 -19.83 -17.64
N LYS A 135 -19.59 -20.04 -18.80
CA LYS A 135 -18.20 -20.49 -18.80
C LYS A 135 -17.30 -19.41 -18.21
N CYS A 136 -16.39 -19.80 -17.30
CA CYS A 136 -15.43 -18.88 -16.72
C CYS A 136 -14.50 -18.32 -17.80
N ASN A 137 -14.45 -16.99 -17.91
CA ASN A 137 -13.43 -16.32 -18.70
C ASN A 137 -12.27 -15.93 -17.79
N ILE A 138 -11.26 -16.80 -17.73
CA ILE A 138 -10.09 -16.67 -16.86
C ILE A 138 -9.31 -15.37 -17.15
N SER A 139 -9.35 -14.86 -18.38
CA SER A 139 -8.67 -13.60 -18.73
C SER A 139 -9.33 -12.35 -18.14
N LYS A 140 -10.60 -12.44 -17.72
CA LYS A 140 -11.38 -11.31 -17.18
C LYS A 140 -11.73 -11.44 -15.71
N PHE A 141 -11.77 -12.66 -15.18
CA PHE A 141 -12.16 -12.92 -13.81
C PHE A 141 -10.96 -12.91 -12.86
N SER A 142 -11.06 -12.11 -11.81
CA SER A 142 -10.14 -12.13 -10.66
C SER A 142 -10.89 -12.62 -9.43
N PRO A 143 -10.33 -13.55 -8.63
CA PRO A 143 -10.91 -13.97 -7.35
C PRO A 143 -10.83 -12.88 -6.26
N VAL A 144 -10.23 -11.73 -6.60
CA VAL A 144 -10.06 -10.57 -5.72
C VAL A 144 -10.79 -9.38 -6.34
N VAL A 145 -11.62 -8.72 -5.53
CA VAL A 145 -12.43 -7.57 -5.92
C VAL A 145 -11.68 -6.29 -5.56
N VAL A 146 -11.56 -5.36 -6.51
CA VAL A 146 -10.98 -4.04 -6.26
C VAL A 146 -12.06 -3.17 -5.59
N LYS A 147 -11.86 -2.85 -4.31
CA LYS A 147 -12.81 -2.09 -3.49
C LYS A 147 -12.68 -0.60 -3.72
N GLN A 148 -11.45 -0.11 -3.73
CA GLN A 148 -11.15 1.31 -3.89
C GLN A 148 -9.82 1.43 -4.63
N THR A 149 -9.82 2.27 -5.66
CA THR A 149 -8.60 2.73 -6.30
C THR A 149 -8.41 4.18 -5.89
N ARG A 150 -7.39 4.45 -5.08
CA ARG A 150 -6.97 5.83 -4.80
C ARG A 150 -5.77 6.18 -5.66
N GLU A 151 -5.91 7.27 -6.40
CA GLU A 151 -4.81 7.88 -7.14
C GLU A 151 -3.93 8.61 -6.12
N ILE A 152 -2.68 8.17 -5.99
CA ILE A 152 -1.70 8.86 -5.15
C ILE A 152 -1.06 9.94 -6.04
N LYS A 153 -1.29 11.21 -5.69
CA LYS A 153 -0.66 12.35 -6.36
C LYS A 153 0.52 12.81 -5.53
N VAL A 154 1.72 12.72 -6.12
CA VAL A 154 2.93 13.27 -5.50
C VAL A 154 3.04 14.75 -5.84
N SER A 155 3.28 15.56 -4.80
CA SER A 155 3.45 17.00 -4.90
C SER A 155 4.65 17.45 -4.09
N GLU A 156 5.22 18.60 -4.44
CA GLU A 156 6.25 19.22 -3.63
C GLU A 156 5.70 19.63 -2.26
N CYS A 157 6.49 19.43 -1.21
CA CYS A 157 6.13 19.83 0.16
C CYS A 157 6.56 21.28 0.41
N ILE A 158 5.60 22.12 0.79
CA ILE A 158 5.90 23.49 1.24
C ILE A 158 6.47 23.42 2.66
N ILE A 159 7.50 24.22 2.96
CA ILE A 159 8.04 24.33 4.32
C ILE A 159 7.20 25.36 5.08
N PRO A 160 6.58 25.01 6.21
CA PRO A 160 5.76 25.97 6.94
C PRO A 160 6.61 27.04 7.62
N GLN A 161 6.07 28.25 7.77
CA GLN A 161 6.81 29.42 8.27
C GLN A 161 7.38 29.24 9.68
N TRP A 162 6.72 28.43 10.50
CA TRP A 162 7.14 28.13 11.87
C TRP A 162 8.21 27.03 11.96
N TYR A 163 8.57 26.37 10.86
CA TYR A 163 9.55 25.30 10.86
C TYR A 163 10.98 25.85 11.05
N ILE A 164 11.67 25.31 12.04
CA ILE A 164 13.05 25.70 12.36
C ILE A 164 13.99 24.83 11.53
N LYS A 165 14.63 25.44 10.52
CA LYS A 165 15.64 24.76 9.71
C LYS A 165 16.86 24.41 10.56
N PRO A 166 17.38 23.17 10.48
CA PRO A 166 18.59 22.82 11.20
C PRO A 166 19.79 23.58 10.64
N SER A 167 20.48 24.33 11.51
CA SER A 167 21.74 24.99 11.19
C SER A 167 22.90 24.10 11.65
N HIS A 168 23.49 23.36 10.71
CA HIS A 168 24.62 22.47 10.98
C HIS A 168 25.98 23.09 10.67
N LEU A 169 25.99 24.26 10.00
CA LEU A 169 27.20 25.04 9.74
C LEU A 169 27.32 26.11 10.84
N ARG A 170 28.07 25.80 11.89
CA ARG A 170 28.68 26.86 12.71
C ARG A 170 30.02 27.17 12.06
N VAL A 171 30.10 28.30 11.35
CA VAL A 171 31.39 28.82 10.89
C VAL A 171 32.20 29.14 12.13
N ALA A 172 33.39 28.55 12.25
CA ALA A 172 34.37 28.82 13.30
C ALA A 172 35.09 30.14 13.03
#